data_AF-A0A9P8AH05-F1
#
_entry.id   AF-A0A9P8AH05-F1
#
_cell.length_a   1.000
_cell.length_b   1.000
_cell.length_c   1.000
_cell.angle_alpha   90.00
_cell.angle_beta   90.00
_cell.angle_gamma   90.00
#
_symmetry.space_group_name_H-M   'P 1'
#
loop_
_entity.id
_entity.type
_entity.pdbx_description
1 polymer ?
#
loop_
_entity_poly.entity_id
_entity_poly.type
_entity_poly.pdbx_seq_one_letter_code
_entity_poly.pdbx_strand_id
1 'polypeptide(L)'
;MPSKIDLRDILIHYGPVDESIINNRKKITLVGYERDHVLLEFFQIGSLAAYPIKIKYDTSLPSASGSGSGPVAKVRAMARNAALKLGHPIPRTHQVVCPSSVQEGFMYGLLLVLAITKFKPQWIRVLGSYKGLSAISNLLLNHGKQFFSVIYGIHVIEILFVMIPALIKYRVPYKNWPSWIIMNFIEGFYSLLRFNSLTDSDI
;
A
#
# COMPACT_ATOMS: atom_id res chain seq x y z
N MET A 1 10.63 7.86 -3.59
CA MET A 1 10.04 8.10 -4.94
C MET A 1 8.72 8.80 -4.75
N PRO A 2 8.40 9.86 -5.51
CA PRO A 2 7.22 10.70 -5.24
C PRO A 2 5.93 9.88 -5.35
N SER A 3 4.98 10.13 -4.44
CA SER A 3 3.61 9.63 -4.53
C SER A 3 3.07 9.85 -5.94
N LYS A 4 2.54 8.78 -6.54
CA LYS A 4 1.85 8.88 -7.82
C LYS A 4 0.61 9.75 -7.60
N ILE A 5 0.63 10.94 -8.18
CA ILE A 5 -0.49 11.87 -8.20
C ILE A 5 -1.70 11.15 -8.81
N ASP A 6 -2.84 11.16 -8.12
CA ASP A 6 -4.06 10.63 -8.72
C ASP A 6 -4.68 11.64 -9.67
N LEU A 7 -4.50 11.39 -10.96
CA LEU A 7 -5.07 12.19 -12.03
C LEU A 7 -6.60 12.03 -12.10
N ARG A 8 -7.16 10.97 -11.52
CA ARG A 8 -8.62 10.75 -11.45
C ARG A 8 -9.30 11.81 -10.59
N ASP A 9 -8.77 12.07 -9.40
CA ASP A 9 -9.32 13.09 -8.49
C ASP A 9 -9.29 14.48 -9.18
N ILE A 10 -8.19 14.82 -9.87
CA ILE A 10 -8.11 16.07 -10.67
C ILE A 10 -9.20 16.11 -11.75
N LEU A 11 -9.36 15.01 -12.49
CA LEU A 11 -10.30 14.95 -13.60
C LEU A 11 -11.75 15.06 -13.14
N ILE A 12 -12.12 14.43 -12.02
CA ILE A 12 -13.47 14.52 -11.44
C ILE A 12 -13.74 15.95 -10.95
N HIS A 13 -12.76 16.60 -10.30
CA HIS A 13 -13.00 17.89 -9.66
C HIS A 13 -12.83 19.10 -10.60
N TYR A 14 -11.84 19.09 -11.48
CA TYR A 14 -11.52 20.23 -12.37
C TYR A 14 -11.82 19.95 -13.84
N GLY A 15 -12.01 18.68 -14.22
CA GLY A 15 -12.27 18.31 -15.60
C GLY A 15 -13.75 18.49 -15.97
N PRO A 16 -14.06 18.72 -17.26
CA PRO A 16 -15.43 18.79 -17.75
C PRO A 16 -15.99 17.37 -18.00
N VAL A 17 -15.82 16.45 -17.05
CA VAL A 17 -16.16 15.03 -17.24
C VAL A 17 -16.94 14.51 -16.05
N ASP A 18 -18.12 13.95 -16.32
CA ASP A 18 -18.92 13.28 -15.30
C ASP A 18 -18.22 12.03 -14.74
N GLU A 19 -18.38 11.83 -13.43
CA GLU A 19 -17.79 10.71 -12.70
C GLU A 19 -18.22 9.34 -13.28
N SER A 20 -19.45 9.24 -13.79
CA SER A 20 -19.98 8.03 -14.44
C SER A 20 -19.14 7.58 -15.63
N ILE A 21 -18.61 8.53 -16.40
CA ILE A 21 -17.77 8.24 -17.57
C ILE A 21 -16.37 7.82 -17.10
N ILE A 22 -15.92 8.30 -15.94
CA ILE A 22 -14.59 8.03 -15.36
C ILE A 22 -14.52 6.64 -14.73
N ASN A 23 -15.59 6.20 -14.09
CA ASN A 23 -15.66 4.88 -13.42
C ASN A 23 -15.53 3.70 -14.40
N ASN A 24 -15.86 3.92 -15.68
CA ASN A 24 -15.74 2.95 -16.77
C ASN A 24 -14.45 3.13 -17.59
N ARG A 25 -13.31 3.46 -16.97
CA ARG A 25 -12.03 3.72 -17.69
C ARG A 25 -10.90 2.80 -17.26
N LYS A 26 -10.06 2.43 -18.23
CA LYS A 26 -8.90 1.55 -18.00
C LYS A 26 -7.68 2.30 -17.47
N LYS A 27 -7.45 3.54 -17.90
CA LYS A 27 -6.23 4.29 -17.60
C LYS A 27 -6.39 5.78 -17.86
N ILE A 28 -5.91 6.60 -16.92
CA ILE A 28 -5.70 8.05 -17.10
C ILE A 28 -4.19 8.27 -17.12
N THR A 29 -3.69 8.98 -18.12
CA THR A 29 -2.26 9.22 -18.33
C THR A 29 -2.02 10.72 -18.40
N LEU A 30 -0.96 11.18 -17.75
CA LEU A 30 -0.45 12.54 -17.92
C LEU A 30 0.37 12.57 -19.20
N VAL A 31 -0.03 13.42 -20.15
CA VAL A 31 0.64 13.54 -21.46
C VAL A 31 1.72 14.62 -21.41
N GLY A 32 1.46 15.72 -20.70
CA GLY A 32 2.39 16.83 -20.63
C GLY A 32 1.88 18.01 -19.82
N TYR A 33 2.68 19.06 -19.83
CA TYR A 33 2.40 20.31 -19.15
C TYR A 33 2.48 21.44 -20.17
N GLU A 34 1.44 22.26 -20.25
CA GLU A 34 1.48 23.56 -20.92
C GLU A 34 1.67 24.66 -19.87
N ARG A 35 1.83 25.92 -20.29
CA ARG A 35 2.11 27.07 -19.40
C ARG A 35 1.01 27.26 -18.34
N ASP A 36 -0.23 27.05 -18.75
CA ASP A 36 -1.45 27.33 -17.99
C ASP A 36 -2.37 26.10 -17.85
N HIS A 37 -2.07 24.99 -18.53
CA HIS A 37 -2.85 23.76 -18.49
C HIS A 37 -2.00 22.53 -18.19
N VAL A 38 -2.62 21.52 -17.59
CA VAL A 38 -2.15 20.13 -17.60
C VAL A 38 -2.89 19.35 -18.69
N LEU A 39 -2.14 18.55 -19.46
CA LEU A 39 -2.69 17.72 -20.52
C LEU A 39 -2.85 16.29 -20.01
N LEU A 40 -4.09 15.83 -19.93
CA LEU A 40 -4.44 14.47 -19.55
C LEU A 40 -5.06 13.73 -20.73
N GLU A 41 -4.78 12.45 -20.84
CA GLU A 41 -5.47 11.55 -21.76
C GLU A 41 -6.11 10.42 -20.98
N PHE A 42 -7.26 9.97 -21.45
CA PHE A 42 -7.91 8.79 -20.91
C PHE A 42 -8.46 7.90 -22.02
N PHE A 43 -8.58 6.61 -21.69
CA PHE A 43 -9.15 5.60 -22.58
C PHE A 43 -10.49 5.11 -22.03
N GLN A 44 -11.54 5.26 -22.84
CA GLN A 44 -12.85 4.68 -22.55
C GLN A 44 -12.81 3.16 -22.81
N ILE A 45 -13.46 2.37 -21.94
CA ILE A 45 -13.59 0.92 -22.18
C ILE A 45 -14.24 0.69 -23.56
N GLY A 46 -13.59 -0.12 -24.40
CA GLY A 46 -14.06 -0.44 -25.75
C GLY A 46 -13.57 0.52 -26.84
N SER A 47 -12.89 1.62 -26.50
CA SER A 47 -12.27 2.52 -27.47
C SER A 47 -10.75 2.39 -27.46
N LEU A 48 -10.14 2.42 -28.65
CA LEU A 48 -8.69 2.54 -28.84
C LEU A 48 -8.22 4.00 -28.89
N ALA A 49 -9.15 4.94 -29.07
CA ALA A 49 -8.84 6.37 -29.13
C ALA A 49 -8.65 6.94 -27.73
N ALA A 50 -7.54 7.65 -27.54
CA ALA A 50 -7.31 8.49 -26.37
C ALA A 50 -8.08 9.81 -26.54
N TYR A 51 -8.74 10.25 -25.47
CA TYR A 51 -9.39 11.56 -25.45
C TYR A 51 -8.52 12.56 -24.69
N PRO A 52 -7.94 13.56 -25.37
CA PRO A 52 -7.14 14.58 -24.71
C PRO A 52 -8.05 15.57 -23.97
N ILE A 53 -7.67 15.91 -22.75
CA ILE A 53 -8.32 16.93 -21.92
C ILE A 53 -7.27 17.93 -21.46
N LYS A 54 -7.60 19.20 -21.62
CA LYS A 54 -6.85 20.31 -21.06
C LYS A 54 -7.53 20.78 -19.78
N ILE A 55 -6.81 20.73 -18.66
CA ILE A 55 -7.30 21.24 -17.38
C ILE A 55 -6.45 22.43 -17.00
N LYS A 56 -7.09 23.59 -16.78
CA LYS A 56 -6.38 24.81 -16.38
C LYS A 56 -5.83 24.68 -14.96
N TYR A 57 -4.62 25.17 -14.72
CA TYR A 57 -4.07 25.19 -13.37
C TYR A 57 -4.92 26.08 -12.46
N ASP A 58 -5.19 25.59 -11.25
CA ASP A 58 -5.74 26.41 -10.19
C ASP A 58 -4.62 27.29 -9.58
N THR A 59 -4.64 28.58 -9.90
CA THR A 59 -3.66 29.56 -9.42
C THR A 59 -3.90 30.01 -7.99
N SER A 60 -5.04 29.66 -7.40
CA SER A 60 -5.34 29.99 -5.99
C SER A 60 -4.67 29.04 -5.00
N LEU A 61 -4.21 27.88 -5.47
CA LEU A 61 -3.59 26.88 -4.61
C LEU A 61 -2.14 27.26 -4.28
N PRO A 62 -1.74 27.16 -3.00
CA PRO A 62 -0.34 27.29 -2.65
C PRO A 62 0.47 26.19 -3.34
N SER A 63 1.69 26.52 -3.77
CA SER A 63 2.62 25.49 -4.25
C SER A 63 2.81 24.47 -3.13
N ALA A 64 2.70 23.18 -3.45
CA ALA A 64 2.86 22.12 -2.45
C ALA A 64 4.19 22.27 -1.72
N SER A 65 4.15 22.32 -0.38
CA SER A 65 5.34 22.44 0.48
C SER A 65 6.41 21.40 0.07
N GLY A 66 7.65 21.85 -0.11
CA GLY A 66 8.78 20.98 -0.44
C GLY A 66 8.90 20.53 -1.91
N SER A 67 8.05 21.00 -2.83
CA SER A 67 8.21 20.76 -4.27
C SER A 67 8.29 22.09 -5.00
N GLY A 68 9.42 22.34 -5.66
CA GLY A 68 9.76 23.62 -6.28
C GLY A 68 8.67 24.21 -7.19
N SER A 69 8.85 25.46 -7.62
CA SER A 69 7.86 26.28 -8.34
C SER A 69 7.61 25.86 -9.80
N GLY A 70 7.25 24.60 -10.05
CA GLY A 70 7.08 24.02 -11.38
C GLY A 70 5.68 23.44 -11.65
N PRO A 71 5.37 23.08 -12.91
CA PRO A 71 4.10 22.46 -13.30
C PRO A 71 3.74 21.21 -12.49
N VAL A 72 4.74 20.39 -12.14
CA VAL A 72 4.57 19.18 -11.32
C VAL A 72 4.00 19.51 -9.93
N ALA A 73 4.50 20.57 -9.28
CA ALA A 73 4.04 20.98 -7.95
C ALA A 73 2.60 21.51 -8.01
N LYS A 74 2.23 22.22 -9.07
CA LYS A 74 0.86 22.68 -9.31
C LYS A 74 -0.10 21.50 -9.50
N VAL A 75 0.25 20.52 -10.32
CA VAL A 75 -0.56 19.30 -10.52
C VAL A 75 -0.71 18.52 -9.22
N ARG A 76 0.34 18.43 -8.39
CA ARG A 76 0.25 17.78 -7.08
C ARG A 76 -0.66 18.56 -6.12
N ALA A 77 -0.55 19.88 -6.07
CA ALA A 77 -1.43 20.72 -5.26
C ALA A 77 -2.90 20.58 -5.69
N MET A 78 -3.16 20.57 -7.00
CA MET A 78 -4.49 20.33 -7.56
C MET A 78 -5.03 18.96 -7.16
N ALA A 79 -4.26 17.89 -7.31
CA ALA A 79 -4.69 16.55 -6.89
C ALA A 79 -4.96 16.48 -5.40
N ARG A 80 -4.12 17.13 -4.57
CA ARG A 80 -4.33 17.18 -3.12
C ARG A 80 -5.63 17.90 -2.79
N ASN A 81 -5.86 19.07 -3.37
CA ASN A 81 -7.09 19.82 -3.17
C ASN A 81 -8.32 19.06 -3.68
N ALA A 82 -8.26 18.46 -4.86
CA ALA A 82 -9.34 17.66 -5.42
C ALA A 82 -9.70 16.48 -4.52
N ALA A 83 -8.72 15.72 -4.05
CA ALA A 83 -8.95 14.63 -3.12
C ALA A 83 -9.58 15.11 -1.81
N LEU A 84 -9.12 16.22 -1.22
CA LEU A 84 -9.75 16.80 -0.02
C LEU A 84 -11.21 17.20 -0.27
N LYS A 85 -11.50 17.83 -1.42
CA LYS A 85 -12.86 18.25 -1.80
C LYS A 85 -13.78 17.05 -2.04
N LEU A 86 -13.24 15.94 -2.53
CA LEU A 86 -13.97 14.68 -2.72
C LEU A 86 -14.09 13.85 -1.42
N GLY A 87 -13.61 14.35 -0.29
CA GLY A 87 -13.59 13.60 0.98
C GLY A 87 -12.65 12.40 0.95
N HIS A 88 -11.75 12.36 -0.02
CA HIS A 88 -10.81 11.27 -0.20
C HIS A 88 -9.57 11.47 0.69
N PRO A 89 -9.14 10.43 1.42
CA PRO A 89 -7.91 10.50 2.20
C PRO A 89 -6.69 10.62 1.29
N ILE A 90 -5.76 11.43 1.76
CA ILE A 90 -4.45 11.70 1.17
C ILE A 90 -3.45 11.41 2.29
N PRO A 91 -2.41 10.61 2.03
CA PRO A 91 -1.93 10.16 0.72
C PRO A 91 -2.48 8.81 0.23
N ARG A 92 -2.01 8.36 -0.94
CA ARG A 92 -2.27 7.01 -1.48
C ARG A 92 -0.95 6.26 -1.61
N THR A 93 -0.95 4.97 -1.31
CA THR A 93 0.20 4.10 -1.60
C THR A 93 -0.11 3.12 -2.73
N HIS A 94 0.70 3.18 -3.79
CA HIS A 94 0.68 2.23 -4.91
C HIS A 94 1.84 1.24 -4.84
N GLN A 95 2.71 1.36 -3.84
CA GLN A 95 3.92 0.58 -3.72
C GLN A 95 3.71 -0.57 -2.76
N VAL A 96 4.37 -1.67 -3.06
CA VAL A 96 4.59 -2.75 -2.12
C VAL A 96 6.07 -2.67 -1.78
N VAL A 97 6.39 -2.53 -0.50
CA VAL A 97 7.77 -2.49 -0.03
C VAL A 97 8.02 -3.78 0.72
N CYS A 98 9.03 -4.52 0.27
CA CYS A 98 9.45 -5.75 0.92
C CYS A 98 10.17 -5.47 2.25
N PRO A 99 10.30 -6.48 3.12
CA PRO A 99 11.19 -6.42 4.27
C PRO A 99 12.60 -6.01 3.83
N SER A 100 13.17 -5.07 4.56
CA SER A 100 14.49 -4.47 4.29
C SER A 100 15.44 -4.60 5.48
N SER A 101 14.93 -4.86 6.68
CA SER A 101 15.74 -5.07 7.87
C SER A 101 15.91 -6.55 8.20
N VAL A 102 17.00 -6.88 8.89
CA VAL A 102 17.28 -8.24 9.37
C VAL A 102 16.19 -8.69 10.33
N GLN A 103 15.66 -7.78 11.15
CA GLN A 103 14.56 -8.08 12.08
C GLN A 103 13.29 -8.53 11.34
N GLU A 104 12.96 -7.87 10.23
CA GLU A 104 11.81 -8.26 9.41
C GLU A 104 12.04 -9.60 8.72
N GLY A 105 13.25 -9.84 8.20
CA GLY A 105 13.64 -11.13 7.65
C GLY A 105 13.57 -12.27 8.68
N PHE A 106 13.92 -11.99 9.95
CA PHE A 106 13.83 -12.96 11.03
C PHE A 106 12.40 -13.48 11.26
N MET A 107 11.38 -12.64 11.04
CA MET A 107 9.97 -13.05 11.19
C MET A 107 9.58 -14.20 10.25
N TYR A 108 10.15 -14.24 9.04
CA TYR A 108 9.93 -15.34 8.09
C TYR A 108 10.55 -16.66 8.60
N GLY A 109 11.73 -16.57 9.22
CA GLY A 109 12.36 -17.72 9.87
C GLY A 109 11.55 -18.21 11.07
N LEU A 110 11.04 -17.29 11.88
CA LEU A 110 10.18 -17.60 13.03
C LEU A 110 8.88 -18.27 12.58
N LEU A 111 8.23 -17.78 11.52
CA LEU A 111 7.07 -18.44 10.90
C LEU A 111 7.41 -19.87 10.52
N LEU A 112 8.52 -20.09 9.82
CA LEU A 112 8.91 -21.42 9.38
C LEU A 112 9.10 -22.37 10.58
N VAL A 113 9.79 -21.93 11.63
CA VAL A 113 10.01 -22.72 12.84
C VAL A 113 8.69 -23.06 13.53
N LEU A 114 7.79 -22.08 13.72
CA LEU A 114 6.50 -22.30 14.36
C LEU A 114 5.59 -23.19 13.49
N ALA A 115 5.63 -23.02 12.17
CA ALA A 115 4.89 -23.86 11.22
C ALA A 115 5.37 -25.31 11.26
N ILE A 116 6.69 -25.54 11.23
CA ILE A 116 7.28 -26.88 11.40
C ILE A 116 6.85 -27.47 12.74
N THR A 117 6.89 -26.69 13.81
CA THR A 117 6.46 -27.14 15.14
C THR A 117 5.00 -27.59 15.16
N LYS A 118 4.11 -26.89 14.43
CA LYS A 118 2.69 -27.24 14.34
C LYS A 118 2.42 -28.45 13.45
N PHE A 119 3.00 -28.48 12.25
CA PHE A 119 2.64 -29.44 11.20
C PHE A 119 3.57 -30.66 11.12
N LYS A 120 4.83 -30.53 11.53
CA LYS A 120 5.88 -31.57 11.44
C LYS A 120 6.81 -31.55 12.66
N PRO A 121 6.30 -31.75 13.89
CA PRO A 121 7.06 -31.62 15.13
C PRO A 121 8.28 -32.55 15.24
N GLN A 122 8.33 -33.65 14.47
CA GLN A 122 9.48 -34.54 14.43
C GLN A 122 10.79 -33.83 14.03
N TRP A 123 10.73 -32.80 13.19
CA TRP A 123 11.92 -32.03 12.81
C TRP A 123 12.43 -31.14 13.95
N ILE A 124 11.55 -30.71 14.86
CA ILE A 124 11.94 -29.97 16.06
C ILE A 124 12.71 -30.86 17.04
N ARG A 125 12.43 -32.17 17.06
CA ARG A 125 13.21 -33.13 17.88
C ARG A 125 14.67 -33.20 17.44
N VAL A 126 14.94 -33.11 16.13
CA VAL A 126 16.30 -33.09 15.58
C VAL A 126 17.07 -31.85 16.07
N LEU A 127 16.41 -30.69 16.15
CA LEU A 127 17.00 -29.48 16.75
C LEU A 127 17.40 -29.71 18.22
N GLY A 128 16.63 -30.51 18.97
CA GLY A 128 16.93 -30.85 20.36
C GLY A 128 18.16 -31.74 20.56
N SER A 129 18.66 -32.38 19.49
CA SER A 129 19.88 -33.19 19.52
C SER A 129 21.17 -32.36 19.55
N TYR A 130 21.09 -31.05 19.27
CA TYR A 130 22.23 -30.14 19.32
C TYR A 130 22.41 -29.54 20.73
N LYS A 131 23.66 -29.51 21.21
CA LYS A 131 24.02 -28.98 22.52
C LYS A 131 23.60 -27.51 22.64
N GLY A 132 22.79 -27.20 23.66
CA GLY A 132 22.28 -25.84 23.93
C GLY A 132 20.89 -25.54 23.37
N LEU A 133 20.33 -26.38 22.48
CA LEU A 133 18.99 -26.17 21.90
C LEU A 133 17.90 -27.07 22.51
N SER A 134 18.26 -27.98 23.42
CA SER A 134 17.31 -28.93 24.03
C SER A 134 16.16 -28.25 24.76
N ALA A 135 16.44 -27.17 25.51
CA ALA A 135 15.42 -26.40 26.22
C ALA A 135 14.43 -25.73 25.25
N ILE A 136 14.93 -25.11 24.17
CA ILE A 136 14.11 -24.46 23.14
C ILE A 136 13.27 -25.51 22.39
N SER A 137 13.87 -26.64 22.03
CA SER A 137 13.16 -27.74 21.38
C SER A 137 12.02 -28.26 22.27
N ASN A 138 12.27 -28.49 23.57
CA ASN A 138 11.24 -28.91 24.51
C ASN A 138 10.11 -27.87 24.65
N LEU A 139 10.46 -26.59 24.75
CA LEU A 139 9.48 -25.50 24.80
C LEU A 139 8.59 -25.50 23.55
N LEU A 140 9.18 -25.60 22.36
CA LEU A 140 8.46 -25.64 21.09
C LEU A 140 7.60 -26.90 20.95
N LEU A 141 8.10 -28.07 21.35
CA LEU A 141 7.33 -29.31 21.29
C LEU A 141 6.10 -29.27 22.20
N ASN A 142 6.22 -28.67 23.38
CA ASN A 142 5.15 -28.58 24.36
C ASN A 142 4.14 -27.46 24.04
N HIS A 143 4.62 -26.30 23.61
CA HIS A 143 3.79 -25.08 23.49
C HIS A 143 3.74 -24.47 22.09
N GLY A 144 4.56 -24.91 21.15
CA GLY A 144 4.67 -24.26 19.83
C GLY A 144 3.38 -24.30 19.01
N LYS A 145 2.53 -25.33 19.19
CA LYS A 145 1.17 -25.35 18.60
C LYS A 145 0.27 -24.24 19.15
N GLN A 146 0.37 -23.98 20.46
CA GLN A 146 -0.37 -22.90 21.12
C GLN A 146 0.18 -21.55 20.66
N PHE A 147 1.51 -21.36 20.67
CA PHE A 147 2.16 -20.14 20.17
C PHE A 147 1.78 -19.84 18.73
N PHE A 148 1.88 -20.82 17.83
CA PHE A 148 1.46 -20.62 16.44
C PHE A 148 -0.02 -20.21 16.37
N SER A 149 -0.91 -20.92 17.06
CA SER A 149 -2.35 -20.65 16.93
C SER A 149 -2.73 -19.27 17.50
N VAL A 150 -2.12 -18.85 18.61
CA VAL A 150 -2.35 -17.54 19.21
C VAL A 150 -1.78 -16.41 18.35
N ILE A 151 -0.50 -16.50 17.96
CA ILE A 151 0.17 -15.45 17.18
C ILE A 151 -0.53 -15.24 15.84
N TYR A 152 -0.75 -16.32 15.08
CA TYR A 152 -1.39 -16.19 13.76
C TYR A 152 -2.90 -15.92 13.86
N GLY A 153 -3.53 -16.26 14.98
CA GLY A 153 -4.89 -15.79 15.30
C GLY A 153 -4.93 -14.27 15.43
N ILE A 154 -3.98 -13.69 16.17
CA ILE A 154 -3.84 -12.23 16.30
C ILE A 154 -3.56 -11.59 14.93
N HIS A 155 -2.65 -12.14 14.11
CA HIS A 155 -2.37 -11.58 12.79
C HIS A 155 -3.60 -11.59 11.87
N VAL A 156 -4.44 -12.63 11.92
CA VAL A 156 -5.71 -12.64 11.17
C VAL A 156 -6.64 -11.52 11.64
N ILE A 157 -6.75 -11.30 12.95
CA ILE A 157 -7.52 -10.17 13.52
C ILE A 157 -6.93 -8.83 13.03
N GLU A 158 -5.62 -8.64 13.09
CA GLU A 158 -4.94 -7.45 12.59
C GLU A 158 -5.20 -7.23 11.09
N ILE A 159 -5.20 -8.29 10.28
CA ILE A 159 -5.52 -8.18 8.86
C ILE A 159 -6.94 -7.66 8.66
N LEU A 160 -7.92 -8.26 9.35
CA LEU A 160 -9.34 -7.94 9.16
C LEU A 160 -9.70 -6.54 9.67
N PHE A 161 -9.17 -6.16 10.83
CA PHE A 161 -9.58 -4.93 11.52
C PHE A 161 -8.61 -3.77 11.38
N VAL A 162 -7.38 -3.99 10.92
CA VAL A 162 -6.38 -2.94 10.76
C VAL A 162 -5.91 -2.83 9.32
N MET A 163 -5.33 -3.89 8.75
CA MET A 163 -4.72 -3.82 7.41
C MET A 163 -5.76 -3.62 6.32
N ILE A 164 -6.85 -4.41 6.26
CA ILE A 164 -7.87 -4.24 5.22
C ILE A 164 -8.51 -2.84 5.27
N PRO A 165 -8.96 -2.34 6.45
CA PRO A 165 -9.43 -0.96 6.55
C PRO A 165 -8.39 0.07 6.11
N ALA A 166 -7.10 -0.14 6.43
CA ALA A 166 -6.03 0.73 5.95
C ALA A 166 -5.87 0.66 4.42
N LEU A 167 -5.86 -0.52 3.81
CA LEU A 167 -5.78 -0.68 2.35
C LEU A 167 -6.94 0.02 1.63
N ILE A 168 -8.15 -0.06 2.19
CA ILE A 168 -9.34 0.66 1.69
C ILE A 168 -9.17 2.16 1.87
N LYS A 169 -8.85 2.61 3.09
CA LYS A 169 -8.64 4.02 3.44
C LYS A 169 -7.62 4.65 2.50
N TYR A 170 -6.43 4.06 2.35
CA TYR A 170 -5.38 4.62 1.50
C TYR A 170 -5.49 4.23 0.01
N ARG A 171 -6.65 3.68 -0.40
CA ARG A 171 -7.03 3.38 -1.79
C ARG A 171 -5.97 2.57 -2.54
N VAL A 172 -5.41 1.56 -1.87
CA VAL A 172 -4.36 0.70 -2.42
C VAL A 172 -4.94 -0.13 -3.57
N PRO A 173 -4.26 -0.26 -4.72
CA PRO A 173 -4.75 -1.08 -5.82
C PRO A 173 -4.97 -2.54 -5.37
N TYR A 174 -6.12 -3.14 -5.71
CA TYR A 174 -6.47 -4.52 -5.32
C TYR A 174 -5.40 -5.55 -5.67
N LYS A 175 -4.69 -5.37 -6.80
CA LYS A 175 -3.57 -6.25 -7.19
C LYS A 175 -2.42 -6.31 -6.19
N ASN A 176 -2.27 -5.28 -5.35
CA ASN A 176 -1.24 -5.19 -4.31
C ASN A 176 -1.74 -5.67 -2.94
N TRP A 177 -3.05 -5.87 -2.76
CA TRP A 177 -3.62 -6.29 -1.48
C TRP A 177 -3.07 -7.64 -1.01
N PRO A 178 -2.94 -8.68 -1.86
CA PRO A 178 -2.42 -9.97 -1.42
C PRO A 178 -1.02 -9.85 -0.83
N SER A 179 -0.15 -9.01 -1.40
CA SER A 179 1.19 -8.80 -0.87
C SER A 179 1.17 -8.22 0.55
N TRP A 180 0.37 -7.18 0.78
CA TRP A 180 0.23 -6.58 2.13
C TRP A 180 -0.41 -7.53 3.13
N ILE A 181 -1.43 -8.29 2.71
CA ILE A 181 -2.09 -9.29 3.55
C ILE A 181 -1.12 -10.41 3.93
N ILE A 182 -0.36 -10.94 2.97
CA ILE A 182 0.63 -11.99 3.20
C ILE A 182 1.75 -11.48 4.11
N MET A 183 2.30 -10.30 3.83
CA MET A 183 3.34 -9.71 4.68
C MET A 183 2.84 -9.48 6.10
N ASN A 184 1.63 -8.94 6.29
CA ASN A 184 1.05 -8.80 7.63
C ASN A 184 0.78 -10.14 8.30
N PHE A 185 0.37 -11.16 7.54
CA PHE A 185 0.21 -12.50 8.11
C PHE A 185 1.54 -13.07 8.64
N ILE A 186 2.66 -12.77 7.99
CA ILE A 186 4.00 -13.28 8.39
C ILE A 186 4.64 -12.40 9.47
N GLU A 187 4.65 -11.10 9.25
CA GLU A 187 5.39 -10.11 10.06
C GLU A 187 4.55 -9.47 11.16
N GLY A 188 3.22 -9.54 11.06
CA GLY A 188 2.29 -8.81 11.92
C GLY A 188 2.51 -7.30 11.83
N PHE A 189 2.58 -6.67 13.00
CA PHE A 189 2.73 -5.22 13.18
C PHE A 189 3.85 -4.54 12.36
N TYR A 190 4.96 -5.21 12.06
CA TYR A 190 6.02 -4.61 11.23
C TYR A 190 5.54 -4.26 9.82
N SER A 191 4.64 -5.06 9.25
CA SER A 191 4.04 -4.77 7.94
C SER A 191 3.20 -3.48 8.01
N LEU A 192 2.49 -3.26 9.12
CA LEU A 192 1.71 -2.04 9.35
C LEU A 192 2.60 -0.80 9.54
N LEU A 193 3.70 -0.90 10.30
CA LEU A 193 4.67 0.19 10.43
C LEU A 193 5.24 0.60 9.08
N ARG A 194 5.62 -0.39 8.26
CA ARG A 194 6.12 -0.15 6.90
C ARG A 194 5.04 0.51 6.04
N PHE A 195 3.81 0.02 6.11
CA PHE A 195 2.68 0.61 5.40
C PHE A 195 2.47 2.08 5.78
N ASN A 196 2.44 2.38 7.09
CA ASN A 196 2.24 3.75 7.58
C ASN A 196 3.38 4.68 7.17
N SER A 197 4.64 4.20 7.14
CA SER A 197 5.76 5.01 6.67
C SER A 197 5.60 5.49 5.22
N LEU A 198 4.90 4.72 4.38
CA LEU A 198 4.58 5.10 3.00
C LEU A 198 3.42 6.09 2.91
N THR A 199 2.57 6.13 3.93
CA THR A 199 1.39 6.99 3.97
C THR A 199 1.55 8.22 4.86
N ASP A 200 2.62 8.33 5.63
CA ASP A 200 2.89 9.50 6.46
C ASP A 200 3.99 10.38 5.83
N SER A 201 4.85 9.81 4.99
CA SER A 201 5.95 10.52 4.30
C SER A 201 5.52 11.43 3.15
N ASP A 202 4.22 11.50 2.84
CA ASP A 202 3.65 12.37 1.81
C ASP A 202 2.84 13.56 2.39
N ILE A 203 2.87 13.76 3.72
CA ILE A 203 2.32 14.95 4.40
C ILE A 203 3.38 16.03 4.50
#